data_AF-A0A914BMA6-F1
#
_entry.id   AF-A0A914BMA6-F1
#
_cell.length_a   1.000
_cell.length_b   1.000
_cell.length_c   1.000
_cell.angle_alpha   90.00
_cell.angle_beta   90.00
_cell.angle_gamma   90.00
#
_symmetry.space_group_name_H-M   'P 1'
#
loop_
_entity.id
_entity.type
_entity.pdbx_description
1 polymer ?
#
loop_
_entity_poly.entity_id
_entity_poly.type
_entity_poly.pdbx_seq_one_letter_code
_entity_poly.pdbx_strand_id
1 'polypeptide(L)'
;MGERGTPGNPGDDGIGLPGKQAATLLPGTSFDLETGTFTCSVSGTYVFIFSVCKPSAGSELFVNLRKNDDVVVTGYNTGPNRYGSLSGNAVLVLQRRDTVYLTMRGRAGGAASHDTSFSGFLLYPE
;
A
#
# COMPACT_ATOMS: atom_id res chain seq x y z
N MET A 1 20.18 15.50 38.92
CA MET A 1 20.72 14.39 38.11
C MET A 1 19.69 14.16 37.01
N GLY A 2 19.94 14.70 35.81
CA GLY A 2 18.97 14.75 34.72
C GLY A 2 19.41 13.85 33.59
N GLU A 3 18.51 12.97 33.15
CA GLU A 3 18.73 12.15 31.94
C GLU A 3 17.91 12.76 30.80
N ARG A 4 18.62 13.25 29.78
CA ARG A 4 18.04 13.75 28.54
C ARG A 4 17.58 12.56 27.71
N GLY A 5 16.27 12.45 27.46
CA GLY A 5 15.75 11.62 26.38
C GLY A 5 16.25 12.15 25.03
N THR A 6 16.79 11.28 24.19
CA THR A 6 17.20 11.60 22.83
C THR A 6 15.98 11.92 21.96
N PRO A 7 16.06 12.91 21.04
CA PRO A 7 14.97 13.20 20.13
C PRO A 7 14.85 12.08 19.09
N GLY A 8 13.65 11.52 18.95
CA GLY A 8 13.32 10.54 17.91
C GLY A 8 13.55 11.13 16.51
N ASN A 9 14.18 10.34 15.65
CA ASN A 9 14.55 10.71 14.28
C ASN A 9 13.27 10.96 13.44
N PRO A 10 13.13 12.11 12.75
CA PRO A 10 11.93 12.45 11.99
C PRO A 10 11.98 11.91 10.55
N GLY A 11 12.07 10.58 10.39
CA GLY A 11 12.18 9.96 9.07
C GLY A 11 11.54 8.58 8.93
N ASP A 12 10.62 8.22 9.83
CA ASP A 12 9.89 6.95 9.78
C ASP A 12 8.56 7.16 9.05
N ASP A 13 8.66 7.54 7.77
CA ASP A 13 7.53 7.75 6.86
C ASP A 13 7.22 6.47 6.04
N GLY A 14 7.97 5.40 6.30
CA GLY A 14 7.81 4.11 5.64
C GLY A 14 6.50 3.45 6.09
N ILE A 15 5.74 2.95 5.13
CA ILE A 15 4.60 2.05 5.40
C ILE A 15 5.18 0.70 5.85
N GLY A 16 5.72 0.66 7.06
CA GLY A 16 6.12 -0.58 7.70
C GLY A 16 4.87 -1.34 8.10
N LEU A 17 4.43 -2.30 7.27
CA LEU A 17 3.29 -3.16 7.57
C LEU A 17 3.68 -4.16 8.69
N PRO A 18 3.16 -4.02 9.93
CA PRO A 18 3.47 -4.96 10.99
C PRO A 18 2.42 -6.08 10.94
N GLY A 19 2.71 -7.16 10.22
CA GLY A 19 1.82 -8.33 10.15
C GLY A 19 2.02 -9.14 8.87
N LYS A 20 2.76 -10.24 8.99
CA LYS A 20 3.09 -11.18 7.91
C LYS A 20 1.86 -11.90 7.34
N GLN A 21 1.61 -11.75 6.03
CA GLN A 21 1.61 -12.83 5.03
C GLN A 21 1.04 -12.32 3.69
N ALA A 22 1.90 -12.14 2.69
CA ALA A 22 1.52 -12.18 1.28
C ALA A 22 2.72 -12.67 0.47
N ALA A 23 2.78 -13.98 0.27
CA ALA A 23 3.77 -14.62 -0.60
C ALA A 23 3.01 -15.37 -1.68
N THR A 24 2.83 -14.74 -2.84
CA THR A 24 2.64 -15.44 -4.11
C THR A 24 3.14 -14.53 -5.22
N LEU A 25 4.46 -14.46 -5.36
CA LEU A 25 5.09 -13.84 -6.52
C LEU A 25 5.17 -14.91 -7.61
N LEU A 26 4.59 -14.63 -8.77
CA LEU A 26 4.87 -15.41 -9.97
C LEU A 26 6.39 -15.44 -10.18
N PRO A 27 6.97 -16.52 -10.73
CA PRO A 27 8.40 -16.57 -11.02
C PRO A 27 8.83 -15.32 -11.82
N GLY A 28 9.72 -14.53 -11.23
CA GLY A 28 10.25 -13.31 -11.86
C GLY A 28 9.67 -12.00 -11.35
N THR A 29 8.54 -11.94 -10.65
CA THR A 29 8.05 -10.69 -10.05
C THR A 29 8.74 -10.38 -8.72
N SER A 30 9.11 -9.12 -8.47
CA SER A 30 9.64 -8.69 -7.16
C SER A 30 8.62 -7.80 -6.45
N PHE A 31 8.27 -8.17 -5.22
CA PHE A 31 7.51 -7.33 -4.31
C PHE A 31 8.38 -7.01 -3.11
N ASP A 32 8.64 -5.72 -2.92
CA ASP A 32 9.33 -5.21 -1.75
C ASP A 32 8.33 -5.09 -0.61
N LEU A 33 8.53 -5.90 0.44
CA LEU A 33 7.68 -5.91 1.63
C LEU A 33 7.89 -4.70 2.52
N GLU A 34 9.05 -4.04 2.45
CA GLU A 34 9.36 -2.86 3.25
C GLU A 34 8.62 -1.63 2.70
N THR A 35 8.55 -1.52 1.37
CA THR A 35 7.89 -0.39 0.70
C THR A 35 6.49 -0.72 0.17
N GLY A 36 6.09 -1.99 0.14
CA GLY A 36 4.83 -2.44 -0.48
C GLY A 36 4.82 -2.28 -2.00
N THR A 37 6.00 -2.27 -2.64
CA THR A 37 6.14 -1.95 -4.06
C THR A 37 6.23 -3.20 -4.93
N PHE A 38 5.31 -3.33 -5.88
CA PHE A 38 5.40 -4.31 -6.95
C PHE A 38 6.24 -3.75 -8.10
N THR A 39 7.24 -4.51 -8.56
CA THR A 39 7.98 -4.18 -9.78
C THR A 39 7.70 -5.23 -10.86
N CYS A 40 7.28 -4.74 -12.01
CA CYS A 40 6.96 -5.55 -13.17
C CYS A 40 8.24 -6.13 -13.81
N SER A 41 8.28 -7.44 -14.02
CA SER A 41 9.38 -8.10 -14.73
C SER A 41 9.00 -8.66 -16.10
N VAL A 42 7.70 -8.87 -16.34
CA VAL A 42 7.14 -9.38 -17.58
C VAL A 42 6.15 -8.35 -18.09
N SER A 43 6.37 -7.78 -19.28
CA SER A 43 5.40 -6.85 -19.87
C SER A 43 4.06 -7.55 -20.10
N GLY A 44 2.97 -6.84 -19.86
CA GLY A 44 1.63 -7.42 -19.97
C GLY A 44 0.58 -6.61 -19.24
N THR A 45 -0.64 -7.14 -19.19
CA THR A 45 -1.74 -6.52 -18.46
C THR A 45 -1.98 -7.18 -17.14
N TYR A 46 -1.99 -6.36 -16.10
CA TYR A 46 -2.14 -6.76 -14.72
C TYR A 46 -3.43 -6.18 -14.16
N VAL A 47 -4.04 -6.89 -13.22
CA VAL A 47 -5.07 -6.32 -12.35
C VAL A 47 -4.55 -6.24 -10.94
N PHE A 48 -4.78 -5.10 -10.31
CA PHE A 48 -4.45 -4.84 -8.91
C PHE A 48 -5.74 -4.59 -8.15
N ILE A 49 -5.82 -5.17 -6.96
CA ILE A 49 -6.96 -5.05 -6.06
C ILE A 49 -6.41 -4.72 -4.68
N PHE A 50 -7.00 -3.75 -4.02
CA PHE A 50 -6.62 -3.36 -2.67
C PHE A 50 -7.83 -3.17 -1.77
N SER A 51 -7.64 -3.44 -0.48
CA SER A 51 -8.59 -3.14 0.58
C SER A 51 -7.82 -2.64 1.79
N VAL A 52 -8.20 -1.48 2.29
CA VAL A 52 -7.53 -0.77 3.37
C VAL A 52 -8.55 -0.45 4.44
N CYS A 53 -8.24 -0.82 5.68
CA CYS A 53 -9.08 -0.49 6.82
C CYS A 53 -8.61 0.80 7.50
N LYS A 54 -9.56 1.60 7.95
CA LYS A 54 -9.29 2.83 8.66
C LYS A 54 -8.64 2.54 10.02
N PRO A 55 -7.56 3.25 10.40
CA PRO A 55 -6.77 2.93 11.58
C PRO A 55 -7.41 3.37 12.91
N SER A 56 -8.30 4.37 12.90
CA SER A 56 -8.96 4.87 14.12
C SER A 56 -10.19 5.73 13.81
N ALA A 57 -11.15 5.82 14.74
CA ALA A 57 -12.32 6.70 14.59
C ALA A 57 -11.90 8.16 14.36
N GLY A 58 -12.61 8.88 13.48
CA GLY A 58 -12.28 10.28 13.17
C GLY A 58 -10.99 10.53 12.38
N SER A 59 -10.19 9.51 12.05
CA SER A 59 -9.04 9.68 11.13
C SER A 59 -9.47 9.79 9.67
N GLU A 60 -8.76 10.60 8.89
CA GLU A 60 -8.93 10.60 7.44
C GLU A 60 -8.08 9.50 6.82
N LEU A 61 -8.66 8.76 5.87
CA LEU A 61 -7.95 7.77 5.08
C LEU A 61 -7.95 8.21 3.63
N PHE A 62 -6.77 8.50 3.09
CA PHE A 62 -6.56 8.69 1.66
C PHE A 62 -5.62 7.61 1.15
N VAL A 63 -6.03 6.91 0.10
CA VAL A 63 -5.23 5.84 -0.53
C VAL A 63 -5.12 6.16 -2.00
N ASN A 64 -3.91 6.13 -2.54
CA ASN A 64 -3.69 6.16 -3.97
C ASN A 64 -2.97 4.91 -4.43
N LEU A 65 -3.52 4.25 -5.45
CA LEU A 65 -2.78 3.30 -6.26
C LEU A 65 -1.98 4.08 -7.29
N ARG A 66 -0.67 3.87 -7.31
CA ARG A 66 0.24 4.55 -8.22
C ARG A 66 0.89 3.58 -9.20
N LYS A 67 1.13 4.05 -10.42
CA LYS A 67 2.00 3.43 -11.42
C LYS A 67 3.14 4.41 -11.72
N ASN A 68 4.40 4.06 -11.47
CA ASN A 68 5.55 4.94 -11.74
C ASN A 68 5.35 6.37 -11.19
N ASP A 69 4.81 6.49 -9.98
CA ASP A 69 4.43 7.75 -9.31
C ASP A 69 3.15 8.43 -9.82
N ASP A 70 2.62 8.06 -10.97
CA ASP A 70 1.33 8.57 -11.45
C ASP A 70 0.17 7.92 -10.70
N VAL A 71 -0.78 8.74 -10.25
CA VAL A 71 -1.98 8.27 -9.54
C VAL A 71 -2.96 7.65 -10.54
N VAL A 72 -3.25 6.37 -10.36
CA VAL A 72 -4.20 5.60 -11.19
C VAL A 72 -5.58 5.58 -10.55
N VAL A 73 -5.63 5.32 -9.24
CA VAL A 73 -6.87 5.28 -8.47
C VAL A 73 -6.67 6.05 -7.19
N THR A 74 -7.63 6.90 -6.86
CA THR A 74 -7.72 7.59 -5.57
C THR A 74 -8.96 7.12 -4.84
N GLY A 75 -8.78 6.73 -3.59
CA GLY A 75 -9.86 6.50 -2.64
C GLY A 75 -9.71 7.41 -1.42
N TYR A 76 -10.83 7.93 -0.93
CA TYR A 76 -10.89 8.70 0.30
C TYR A 76 -12.01 8.23 1.21
N ASN A 77 -11.75 8.21 2.51
CA ASN A 77 -12.75 7.96 3.54
C ASN A 77 -12.49 8.90 4.72
N THR A 78 -13.32 9.93 4.84
CA THR A 78 -13.24 10.97 5.88
C THR A 78 -14.41 10.88 6.88
N GLY A 79 -15.22 9.81 6.79
CA GLY A 79 -16.39 9.64 7.65
C GLY A 79 -16.00 9.48 9.13
N PRO A 80 -16.87 9.87 10.08
CA PRO A 80 -16.57 9.81 11.51
C PRO A 80 -16.43 8.37 12.04
N ASN A 81 -16.97 7.38 11.31
CA ASN A 81 -17.01 5.99 11.71
C ASN A 81 -15.60 5.38 11.88
N ARG A 82 -15.45 4.52 12.90
CA ARG A 82 -14.24 3.76 13.20
C ARG A 82 -13.98 2.63 12.22
N TYR A 83 -15.04 2.01 11.70
CA TYR A 83 -14.97 0.79 10.90
C TYR A 83 -15.08 1.05 9.39
N GLY A 84 -14.54 2.19 8.92
CA GLY A 84 -14.48 2.46 7.49
C GLY A 84 -13.45 1.56 6.81
N SER A 85 -13.84 0.87 5.75
CA SER A 85 -12.89 0.28 4.80
C SER A 85 -12.95 1.06 3.50
N LEU A 86 -11.87 0.98 2.74
CA LEU A 86 -11.76 1.51 1.41
C LEU A 86 -11.13 0.45 0.51
N SER A 87 -11.84 0.08 -0.54
CA SER A 87 -11.35 -0.88 -1.53
C SER A 87 -11.36 -0.26 -2.92
N GLY A 88 -10.47 -0.76 -3.76
CA GLY A 88 -10.35 -0.32 -5.13
C GLY A 88 -9.68 -1.38 -5.99
N ASN A 89 -9.82 -1.24 -7.30
CA ASN A 89 -9.11 -2.06 -8.26
C ASN A 89 -8.70 -1.22 -9.48
N ALA A 90 -7.70 -1.69 -10.20
CA ALA A 90 -7.30 -1.12 -11.48
C ALA A 90 -6.75 -2.21 -12.40
N VAL A 91 -7.02 -2.07 -13.69
CA VAL A 91 -6.36 -2.86 -14.75
C VAL A 91 -5.31 -1.97 -15.39
N LEU A 92 -4.07 -2.43 -15.42
CA LEU A 92 -2.90 -1.66 -15.86
C LEU A 92 -2.10 -2.46 -16.87
N VAL A 93 -1.77 -1.83 -18.00
CA VAL A 93 -0.72 -2.31 -18.90
C VAL A 93 0.61 -1.88 -18.30
N LEU A 94 1.49 -2.84 -17.99
CA LEU A 94 2.80 -2.61 -17.41
C LEU A 94 3.89 -3.04 -18.37
N GLN A 95 4.95 -2.25 -18.42
CA GLN A 95 6.20 -2.61 -19.08
C GLN A 95 7.22 -3.10 -18.06
N ARG A 96 8.23 -3.84 -18.52
CA ARG A 96 9.32 -4.28 -17.65
C ARG A 96 9.93 -3.08 -16.91
N ARG A 97 10.08 -3.20 -15.59
CA ARG A 97 10.55 -2.20 -14.62
C ARG A 97 9.51 -1.13 -14.21
N ASP A 98 8.29 -1.19 -14.73
CA ASP A 98 7.21 -0.38 -14.17
C ASP A 98 6.95 -0.78 -12.71
N THR A 99 6.66 0.20 -11.87
CA THR A 99 6.37 0.00 -10.45
C THR A 99 4.91 0.30 -10.15
N VAL A 100 4.31 -0.48 -9.27
CA VAL A 100 2.94 -0.28 -8.78
C VAL A 100 2.93 -0.40 -7.27
N TYR A 101 2.37 0.58 -6.58
CA TYR A 101 2.36 0.61 -5.12
C TYR A 101 1.21 1.46 -4.58
N LEU A 102 0.90 1.28 -3.30
CA LEU A 102 -0.09 2.08 -2.58
C LEU A 102 0.60 3.19 -1.81
N THR A 103 0.08 4.41 -1.89
CA THR A 103 0.44 5.49 -0.96
C THR A 103 -0.75 5.81 -0.09
N MET A 104 -0.49 6.00 1.20
CA MET A 104 -1.51 6.34 2.18
C MET A 104 -1.19 7.67 2.83
N ARG A 105 -2.19 8.54 2.94
CA ARG A 105 -2.08 9.79 3.70
C ARG A 105 -3.19 9.81 4.75
N GLY A 106 -2.76 9.92 5.99
CA GLY A 106 -3.59 9.66 7.17
C GLY A 106 -2.74 8.89 8.17
N ARG A 107 -2.95 9.10 9.47
CA ARG A 107 -2.14 8.47 10.52
C ARG A 107 -2.34 6.95 10.40
N ALA A 108 -1.43 6.25 9.72
CA ALA A 108 -1.31 4.79 9.73
C ALA A 108 -0.83 4.39 11.13
N GLY A 109 -1.68 4.63 12.13
CA GLY A 109 -1.40 4.25 13.50
C GLY A 109 -1.27 2.74 13.52
N GLY A 110 -0.10 2.26 13.92
CA GLY A 110 0.24 0.86 14.16
C GLY A 110 -0.64 0.21 15.23
N ALA A 111 -1.94 0.14 14.98
CA ALA A 111 -2.86 -0.73 15.66
C ALA A 111 -2.88 -2.04 14.87
N ALA A 112 -2.32 -3.08 15.49
CA ALA A 112 -2.14 -4.44 15.00
C ALA A 112 -3.46 -5.21 14.70
N SER A 113 -4.53 -4.54 14.25
CA SER A 113 -5.87 -5.13 14.09
C SER A 113 -6.65 -4.61 12.88
N HIS A 114 -5.99 -4.02 11.89
CA HIS A 114 -6.66 -3.51 10.69
C HIS A 114 -6.07 -4.17 9.46
N ASP A 115 -6.74 -5.23 9.02
CA ASP A 115 -6.36 -6.01 7.84
C ASP A 115 -6.35 -5.10 6.61
N THR A 116 -5.15 -4.91 6.06
CA THR A 116 -4.93 -4.25 4.77
C THR A 116 -4.42 -5.30 3.80
N SER A 117 -5.05 -5.40 2.64
CA SER A 117 -4.67 -6.33 1.59
C SER A 117 -4.36 -5.60 0.30
N PHE A 118 -3.29 -6.04 -0.38
CA PHE A 118 -2.91 -5.63 -1.71
C PHE A 118 -2.54 -6.88 -2.50
N SER A 119 -3.21 -7.08 -3.62
CA SER A 119 -3.03 -8.25 -4.47
C SER A 119 -2.95 -7.81 -5.92
N GLY A 120 -2.13 -8.52 -6.72
CA GLY A 120 -2.06 -8.29 -8.15
C GLY A 120 -1.76 -9.58 -8.92
N PHE A 121 -2.29 -9.70 -10.12
CA PHE A 121 -2.05 -10.85 -10.99
C PHE A 121 -2.01 -10.45 -12.49
N LEU A 122 -1.21 -11.19 -13.26
CA LEU A 122 -1.09 -11.06 -14.71
C LEU A 122 -2.31 -11.70 -15.40
N LEU A 123 -2.97 -10.94 -16.27
CA LEU A 123 -4.06 -11.42 -17.11
C LEU A 123 -3.53 -11.99 -18.43
N TYR A 124 -2.69 -11.23 -19.12
CA TYR A 124 -2.08 -11.63 -20.39
C TYR A 124 -0.68 -11.02 -20.53
N PRO A 125 0.36 -11.83 -20.80
CA PRO A 125 1.67 -11.31 -21.17
C PRO A 125 1.61 -10.65 -22.56
N GLU A 126 2.48 -9.67 -22.77
CA GLU A 126 2.72 -9.03 -24.08
C GLU A 126 3.94 -9.62 -24.78
#